data_AF-A0A2A4N9P7-F1
#
_entry.id   AF-A0A2A4N9P7-F1
#
_cell.length_a   1.000
_cell.length_b   1.000
_cell.length_c   1.000
_cell.angle_alpha   90.00
_cell.angle_beta   90.00
_cell.angle_gamma   90.00
#
_symmetry.space_group_name_H-M   'P 1'
#
loop_
_entity.id
_entity.type
_entity.pdbx_description
1 polymer ?
#
loop_
_entity_poly.entity_id
_entity_poly.type
_entity_poly.pdbx_seq_one_letter_code
_entity_poly.pdbx_strand_id
1 'polypeptide(L)'
;MHKTESKADNANLYLFIPLYFSFVKILFYSSIVQITFQFYIYRLLVFILLCSTLYSCTEEKKLLPEDILTIDEIVPILVDIHIAEADIYLKKYKKDTAGKIASSYYLEIYKRHNISVADFDHSFNYFIDNKELMDEIYVKVIDELSKIEANAVKKLEESKRQKVE
;
A
#
# COMPACT_ATOMS: atom_id res chain seq x y z
N MET A 1 -82.74 24.48 -52.45
CA MET A 1 -81.94 25.65 -52.05
C MET A 1 -81.90 25.72 -50.54
N HIS A 2 -80.96 25.01 -49.91
CA HIS A 2 -80.77 25.06 -48.45
C HIS A 2 -79.27 25.19 -48.21
N LYS A 3 -78.83 26.37 -47.79
CA LYS A 3 -77.48 26.58 -47.27
C LYS A 3 -77.61 26.89 -45.78
N THR A 4 -77.86 25.84 -45.01
CA THR A 4 -77.56 25.80 -43.58
C THR A 4 -76.12 25.33 -43.41
N GLU A 5 -75.52 25.63 -42.25
CA GLU A 5 -74.24 25.13 -41.71
C GLU A 5 -72.98 25.97 -41.98
N SER A 6 -72.56 26.71 -40.94
CA SER A 6 -71.17 26.79 -40.45
C SER A 6 -71.09 27.86 -39.36
N LYS A 7 -71.57 27.56 -38.14
CA LYS A 7 -71.34 28.42 -36.96
C LYS A 7 -71.47 27.63 -35.65
N ALA A 8 -70.86 26.45 -35.56
CA ALA A 8 -70.90 25.63 -34.34
C ALA A 8 -69.56 25.04 -33.88
N ASP A 9 -68.45 25.14 -34.63
CA ASP A 9 -67.26 24.30 -34.34
C ASP A 9 -66.05 25.02 -33.73
N ASN A 10 -66.13 26.33 -33.49
CA ASN A 10 -65.01 27.14 -32.98
C ASN A 10 -65.13 27.51 -31.49
N ALA A 11 -66.28 27.30 -30.84
CA ALA A 11 -66.45 27.50 -29.40
C ALA A 11 -65.89 26.32 -28.57
N ASN A 12 -65.90 25.10 -29.12
CA ASN A 12 -65.39 23.92 -28.44
C ASN A 12 -63.86 23.91 -28.33
N LEU A 13 -63.14 24.53 -29.28
CA LEU A 13 -61.67 24.55 -29.25
C LEU A 13 -61.11 25.32 -28.04
N TYR A 14 -61.77 26.39 -27.59
CA TYR A 14 -61.33 27.20 -26.44
C TYR A 14 -61.56 26.53 -25.08
N LEU A 15 -62.52 25.59 -24.97
CA LEU A 15 -62.78 24.85 -23.73
C LEU A 15 -61.71 23.80 -23.41
N PHE A 16 -60.97 23.31 -24.41
CA PHE A 16 -59.89 22.33 -24.22
C PHE A 16 -58.51 22.96 -23.96
N ILE A 17 -58.31 24.23 -24.29
CA ILE A 17 -57.04 24.97 -24.06
C ILE A 17 -56.62 25.01 -22.58
N PRO A 18 -57.48 25.33 -21.59
CA PRO A 18 -57.06 25.36 -20.19
C PRO A 18 -56.74 23.96 -19.62
N LEU A 19 -57.44 22.93 -20.10
CA LEU A 19 -57.17 21.52 -19.78
C LEU A 19 -55.84 21.07 -20.38
N TYR A 20 -55.58 21.42 -21.64
CA TYR A 20 -54.31 21.15 -22.33
C TYR A 20 -53.14 21.88 -21.66
N PHE A 21 -53.30 23.15 -21.28
CA PHE A 21 -52.25 23.92 -20.60
C PHE A 21 -51.94 23.40 -19.20
N SER A 22 -52.95 22.93 -18.46
CA SER A 22 -52.76 22.26 -17.17
C SER A 22 -52.04 20.92 -17.33
N PHE A 23 -52.42 20.13 -18.34
CA PHE A 23 -51.78 18.86 -18.65
C PHE A 23 -50.32 19.03 -19.11
N VAL A 24 -50.04 20.02 -19.97
CA VAL A 24 -48.68 20.36 -20.39
C VAL A 24 -47.83 20.84 -19.21
N LYS A 25 -48.38 21.65 -18.29
CA LYS A 25 -47.69 22.03 -17.05
C LYS A 25 -47.36 20.83 -16.17
N ILE A 26 -48.28 19.87 -16.04
CA ILE A 26 -48.07 18.65 -15.24
C ILE A 26 -46.99 17.77 -15.87
N LEU A 27 -47.02 17.57 -17.19
CA LEU A 27 -45.99 16.81 -17.92
C LEU A 27 -44.61 17.48 -17.85
N PHE A 28 -44.56 18.81 -17.91
CA PHE A 28 -43.32 19.57 -17.79
C PHE A 28 -42.81 19.55 -16.34
N TYR A 29 -43.70 19.67 -15.36
CA TYR A 29 -43.38 19.60 -13.93
C TYR A 29 -42.89 18.20 -13.54
N SER A 30 -43.52 17.13 -14.02
CA SER A 30 -43.07 15.76 -13.78
C SER A 30 -41.69 15.49 -14.40
N SER A 31 -41.44 16.02 -15.60
CA SER A 31 -40.13 15.90 -16.27
C SER A 31 -39.03 16.67 -15.54
N ILE A 32 -39.31 17.91 -15.08
CA ILE A 32 -38.37 18.71 -14.28
C ILE A 32 -38.10 18.04 -12.92
N VAL A 33 -39.12 17.46 -12.28
CA VAL A 33 -38.96 16.74 -11.01
C VAL A 33 -38.13 15.47 -11.20
N GLN A 34 -38.32 14.71 -12.28
CA GLN A 34 -37.47 13.56 -12.60
C GLN A 34 -36.02 13.95 -12.89
N ILE A 35 -35.80 15.07 -13.61
CA ILE A 35 -34.45 15.57 -13.91
C ILE A 35 -33.74 16.05 -12.63
N THR A 36 -34.41 16.81 -11.78
CA THR A 36 -33.86 17.28 -10.50
C THR A 36 -33.58 16.13 -9.54
N PHE A 37 -34.42 15.09 -9.54
CA PHE A 37 -34.20 13.85 -8.79
C PHE A 37 -32.97 13.10 -9.30
N GLN A 38 -32.78 13.00 -10.61
CA GLN A 38 -31.60 12.41 -11.23
C GLN A 38 -30.32 13.18 -10.87
N PHE A 39 -30.35 14.51 -10.87
CA PHE A 39 -29.24 15.35 -10.42
C PHE A 39 -28.92 15.17 -8.92
N TYR A 40 -29.94 14.98 -8.08
CA TYR A 40 -29.75 14.74 -6.65
C TYR A 40 -29.09 13.38 -6.38
N ILE A 41 -29.52 12.33 -7.08
CA ILE A 41 -28.90 10.99 -7.01
C ILE A 41 -27.46 11.04 -7.49
N TYR A 42 -27.16 11.73 -8.59
CA TYR A 42 -25.80 11.85 -9.10
C TYR A 42 -24.88 12.62 -8.12
N ARG A 43 -25.38 13.70 -7.51
CA ARG A 43 -24.65 14.43 -6.46
C ARG A 43 -24.40 13.57 -5.21
N LEU A 44 -25.39 12.76 -4.82
CA LEU A 44 -25.26 11.81 -3.71
C LEU A 44 -24.24 10.71 -4.03
N LEU A 45 -24.26 10.13 -5.24
CA LEU A 45 -23.31 9.11 -5.69
C LEU A 45 -21.88 9.64 -5.75
N VAL A 46 -21.67 10.86 -6.26
CA VAL A 46 -20.35 11.52 -6.26
C VAL A 46 -19.87 11.76 -4.83
N PHE A 47 -20.76 12.14 -3.92
CA PHE A 47 -20.41 12.33 -2.51
C PHE A 47 -20.02 11.01 -1.82
N ILE A 48 -20.75 9.91 -2.11
CA ILE A 48 -20.43 8.57 -1.61
C ILE A 48 -19.08 8.09 -2.17
N LEU A 49 -18.82 8.31 -3.45
CA LEU A 49 -17.53 8.00 -4.11
C LEU A 49 -16.37 8.83 -3.53
N LEU A 50 -16.62 10.08 -3.14
CA LEU A 50 -15.63 10.92 -2.50
C LEU A 50 -15.33 10.43 -1.08
N CYS A 51 -16.35 10.03 -0.32
CA CYS A 51 -16.21 9.52 1.05
C CYS A 51 -15.52 8.15 1.12
N SER A 52 -15.62 7.29 0.09
CA SER A 52 -14.95 5.99 0.09
C SER A 52 -13.42 6.08 0.01
N THR A 53 -12.87 7.22 -0.39
CA THR A 53 -11.40 7.45 -0.39
C THR A 53 -10.82 7.68 1.01
N LEU A 54 -11.65 7.96 2.01
CA LEU A 54 -11.23 8.21 3.39
C LEU A 54 -11.08 6.94 4.25
N TYR A 55 -11.43 5.76 3.71
CA TYR A 55 -11.26 4.47 4.40
C TYR A 55 -9.97 3.74 4.00
N SER A 56 -9.08 4.37 3.24
CA SER A 56 -7.80 3.75 2.91
C SER A 56 -6.76 4.06 3.99
N CYS A 57 -6.24 2.98 4.57
CA CYS A 57 -5.06 2.91 5.42
C CYS A 57 -5.22 3.38 6.86
N THR A 58 -5.75 2.48 7.70
CA THR A 58 -5.25 2.37 9.06
C THR A 58 -4.18 1.27 9.01
N GLU A 59 -2.90 1.63 9.03
CA GLU A 59 -1.85 0.64 9.32
C GLU A 59 -2.09 0.17 10.76
N GLU A 60 -2.71 -1.00 10.92
CA GLU A 60 -2.60 -1.72 12.18
C GLU A 60 -1.12 -2.01 12.37
N LYS A 61 -0.46 -1.22 13.22
CA LYS A 61 0.83 -1.60 13.79
C LYS A 61 0.59 -2.90 14.55
N LYS A 62 0.77 -4.04 13.86
CA LYS A 62 0.71 -5.38 14.46
C LYS A 62 1.74 -5.35 15.58
N LEU A 63 1.26 -5.30 16.82
CA LEU A 63 2.12 -5.40 17.98
C LEU A 63 2.78 -6.77 17.91
N LEU A 64 4.10 -6.77 17.79
CA LEU A 64 4.88 -8.01 17.85
C LEU A 64 4.64 -8.66 19.23
N PRO A 65 4.56 -9.99 19.30
CA PRO A 65 4.60 -10.69 20.59
C PRO A 65 5.84 -10.26 21.39
N GLU A 66 5.73 -10.18 22.73
CA GLU A 66 6.80 -9.68 23.61
C GLU A 66 8.12 -10.49 23.53
N ASP A 67 8.06 -11.70 23.00
CA ASP A 67 9.16 -12.67 22.87
C ASP A 67 9.76 -12.75 21.45
N ILE A 68 9.39 -11.82 20.57
CA ILE A 68 9.91 -11.69 19.20
C ILE A 68 10.77 -10.44 19.10
N LEU A 69 12.00 -10.60 18.59
CA LEU A 69 12.88 -9.49 18.26
C LEU A 69 12.16 -8.52 17.33
N THR A 70 12.30 -7.23 17.58
CA THR A 70 11.77 -6.19 16.69
C THR A 70 12.52 -6.18 15.36
N ILE A 71 11.90 -5.57 14.33
CA ILE A 71 12.54 -5.41 13.02
C ILE A 71 13.88 -4.66 13.16
N ASP A 72 13.93 -3.65 14.02
CA ASP A 72 15.13 -2.83 14.23
C ASP A 72 16.24 -3.61 14.97
N GLU A 73 15.90 -4.67 15.72
CA GLU A 73 16.86 -5.58 16.36
C GLU A 73 17.34 -6.68 15.40
N ILE A 74 16.46 -7.28 14.60
CA ILE A 74 16.84 -8.42 13.75
C ILE A 74 17.60 -8.01 12.47
N VAL A 75 17.32 -6.84 11.92
CA VAL A 75 18.01 -6.32 10.72
C VAL A 75 19.54 -6.27 10.90
N PRO A 76 20.10 -5.64 11.95
CA PRO A 76 21.55 -5.58 12.11
C PRO A 76 22.18 -6.97 12.37
N ILE A 77 21.45 -7.90 12.98
CA ILE A 77 21.90 -9.29 13.15
C ILE A 77 22.05 -9.99 11.80
N LEU A 78 21.04 -9.88 10.92
CA LEU A 78 21.07 -10.48 9.58
C LEU A 78 22.15 -9.85 8.69
N VAL A 79 22.37 -8.54 8.80
CA VAL A 79 23.47 -7.85 8.11
C VAL A 79 24.82 -8.46 8.51
N ASP A 80 25.08 -8.62 9.81
CA ASP A 80 26.32 -9.21 10.31
C ASP A 80 26.49 -10.67 9.87
N ILE A 81 25.40 -11.45 9.86
CA ILE A 81 25.39 -12.84 9.36
C ILE A 81 25.79 -12.88 7.89
N HIS A 82 25.19 -12.06 7.03
CA HIS A 82 25.51 -12.06 5.60
C HIS A 82 26.94 -11.60 5.29
N ILE A 83 27.47 -10.64 6.05
CA ILE A 83 28.88 -10.23 5.94
C ILE A 83 29.81 -11.39 6.33
N ALA A 84 29.49 -12.10 7.42
CA ALA A 84 30.24 -13.24 7.88
C ALA A 84 30.21 -14.40 6.87
N GLU A 85 29.06 -14.67 6.25
CA GLU A 85 28.90 -15.65 5.18
C GLU A 85 29.68 -15.27 3.92
N ALA A 86 29.67 -13.99 3.54
CA ALA A 86 30.47 -13.50 2.43
C ALA A 86 31.97 -13.72 2.65
N ASP A 87 32.48 -13.48 3.86
CA ASP A 87 33.89 -13.77 4.22
C ASP A 87 34.21 -15.27 4.08
N ILE A 88 33.35 -16.15 4.61
CA ILE A 88 33.50 -17.61 4.48
C ILE A 88 33.51 -18.03 3.00
N TYR A 89 32.58 -17.49 2.21
CA TYR A 89 32.44 -17.79 0.80
C TYR A 89 33.68 -17.35 0.01
N LEU A 90 34.17 -16.14 0.23
CA LEU A 90 35.35 -15.59 -0.45
C LEU A 90 36.63 -16.36 -0.12
N LYS A 91 36.75 -16.88 1.11
CA LYS A 91 37.91 -17.67 1.56
C LYS A 91 37.90 -19.12 1.05
N LYS A 92 36.83 -19.58 0.41
CA LYS A 92 36.71 -20.92 -0.23
C LYS A 92 37.09 -22.07 0.70
N TYR A 93 36.65 -22.03 1.95
CA TYR A 93 36.87 -23.11 2.90
C TYR A 93 36.26 -24.44 2.40
N LYS A 94 36.88 -25.57 2.76
CA LYS A 94 36.24 -26.89 2.59
C LYS A 94 34.92 -26.91 3.37
N LYS A 95 33.90 -27.60 2.85
CA LYS A 95 32.53 -27.61 3.41
C LYS A 95 32.48 -27.84 4.92
N ASP A 96 33.17 -28.87 5.42
CA ASP A 96 33.18 -29.21 6.84
C ASP A 96 33.85 -28.13 7.72
N THR A 97 34.85 -27.45 7.15
CA THR A 97 35.54 -26.33 7.81
C THR A 97 34.67 -25.07 7.78
N ALA A 98 34.01 -24.80 6.65
CA ALA A 98 33.10 -23.67 6.49
C ALA A 98 31.96 -23.71 7.51
N GLY A 99 31.35 -24.88 7.73
CA GLY A 99 30.28 -25.06 8.73
C GLY A 99 30.75 -24.73 10.15
N LYS A 100 31.92 -25.21 10.57
CA LYS A 100 32.47 -24.92 11.91
C LYS A 100 32.78 -23.42 12.10
N ILE A 101 33.32 -22.78 11.06
CA ILE A 101 33.62 -21.34 11.09
C ILE A 101 32.31 -20.54 11.15
N ALA A 102 31.31 -20.89 10.34
CA ALA A 102 29.99 -20.25 10.38
C ALA A 102 29.37 -20.32 11.77
N SER A 103 29.33 -21.50 12.40
CA SER A 103 28.80 -21.64 13.76
C SER A 103 29.54 -20.77 14.78
N SER A 104 30.86 -20.63 14.65
CA SER A 104 31.66 -19.75 15.52
C SER A 104 31.31 -18.28 15.30
N TYR A 105 31.16 -17.85 14.04
CA TYR A 105 30.78 -16.48 13.69
C TYR A 105 29.39 -16.15 14.20
N TYR A 106 28.39 -17.01 13.97
CA TYR A 106 27.03 -16.78 14.44
C TYR A 106 26.98 -16.65 15.97
N LEU A 107 27.69 -17.51 16.70
CA LEU A 107 27.77 -17.41 18.17
C LEU A 107 28.37 -16.08 18.64
N GLU A 108 29.37 -15.55 17.93
CA GLU A 108 29.94 -14.24 18.24
C GLU A 108 28.99 -13.09 17.92
N ILE A 109 28.28 -13.18 16.79
CA ILE A 109 27.27 -12.20 16.37
C ILE A 109 26.15 -12.14 17.41
N TYR A 110 25.58 -13.28 17.82
CA TYR A 110 24.52 -13.32 18.83
C TYR A 110 24.97 -12.70 20.15
N LYS A 111 26.20 -12.97 20.60
CA LYS A 111 26.77 -12.33 21.78
C LYS A 111 26.90 -10.82 21.63
N ARG A 112 27.32 -10.33 20.46
CA ARG A 112 27.49 -8.90 20.18
C ARG A 112 26.16 -8.15 20.22
N HIS A 113 25.09 -8.80 19.75
CA HIS A 113 23.73 -8.27 19.78
C HIS A 113 22.97 -8.58 21.09
N ASN A 114 23.63 -9.20 22.07
CA ASN A 114 23.05 -9.57 23.38
C ASN A 114 21.81 -10.46 23.29
N ILE A 115 21.79 -11.40 22.35
CA ILE A 115 20.70 -12.37 22.15
C ILE A 115 21.20 -13.81 22.30
N SER A 116 20.30 -14.71 22.66
CA SER A 116 20.57 -16.15 22.61
C SER A 116 20.28 -16.71 21.21
N VAL A 117 20.78 -17.92 20.95
CA VAL A 117 20.44 -18.67 19.73
C VAL A 117 18.92 -18.91 19.65
N ALA A 118 18.30 -19.20 20.79
CA ALA A 118 16.87 -19.45 20.86
C ALA A 118 16.03 -18.21 20.52
N ASP A 119 16.46 -17.02 20.97
CA ASP A 119 15.76 -15.76 20.67
C ASP A 119 15.78 -15.47 19.16
N PHE A 120 16.94 -15.68 18.53
CA PHE A 120 17.07 -15.54 17.08
C PHE A 120 16.22 -16.57 16.34
N ASP A 121 16.38 -17.86 16.65
CA ASP A 121 15.66 -18.93 15.96
C ASP A 121 14.13 -18.76 16.11
N HIS A 122 13.66 -18.39 17.29
CA HIS A 122 12.24 -18.13 17.55
C HIS A 122 11.73 -16.96 16.70
N SER A 123 12.42 -15.82 16.75
CA SER A 123 12.03 -14.61 16.04
C SER A 123 12.12 -14.78 14.53
N PHE A 124 13.20 -15.40 14.04
CA PHE A 124 13.42 -15.61 12.61
C PHE A 124 12.39 -16.55 11.99
N ASN A 125 12.01 -17.63 12.68
CA ASN A 125 10.93 -18.51 12.25
C ASN A 125 9.59 -17.77 12.18
N TYR A 126 9.29 -16.93 13.18
CA TYR A 126 8.09 -16.09 13.14
C TYR A 126 8.09 -15.17 11.91
N PHE A 127 9.22 -14.53 11.58
CA PHE A 127 9.29 -13.67 10.40
C PHE A 127 9.16 -14.46 9.09
N ILE A 128 9.77 -15.64 8.97
CA ILE A 128 9.60 -16.50 7.79
C ILE A 128 8.13 -16.83 7.53
N ASP A 129 7.36 -17.12 8.60
CA ASP A 129 5.93 -17.42 8.50
C ASP A 129 5.08 -16.17 8.18
N ASN A 130 5.60 -14.97 8.48
CA ASN A 130 4.95 -13.68 8.23
C ASN A 130 5.57 -12.95 7.03
N LYS A 131 5.16 -13.33 5.82
CA LYS A 131 5.71 -12.82 4.55
C LYS A 131 5.88 -11.30 4.47
N GLU A 132 4.86 -10.53 4.87
CA GLU A 132 4.91 -9.06 4.84
C GLU A 132 6.05 -8.49 5.69
N LEU A 133 6.24 -9.03 6.90
CA LEU A 133 7.32 -8.61 7.81
C LEU A 133 8.69 -9.06 7.30
N MET A 134 8.78 -10.27 6.74
CA MET A 134 10.03 -10.76 6.14
C MET A 134 10.47 -9.91 4.95
N ASP A 135 9.51 -9.51 4.09
CA ASP A 135 9.76 -8.63 2.95
C ASP A 135 10.27 -7.27 3.45
N GLU A 136 9.65 -6.70 4.50
CA GLU A 136 10.13 -5.46 5.13
C GLU A 136 11.56 -5.59 5.68
N ILE A 137 11.84 -6.67 6.41
CA ILE A 137 13.17 -6.95 6.98
C ILE A 137 14.21 -7.01 5.86
N TYR A 138 13.96 -7.77 4.78
CA TYR A 138 14.94 -7.90 3.69
C TYR A 138 15.17 -6.61 2.91
N VAL A 139 14.14 -5.77 2.73
CA VAL A 139 14.32 -4.42 2.15
C VAL A 139 15.30 -3.61 3.00
N LYS A 140 15.15 -3.63 4.33
CA LYS A 140 16.05 -2.94 5.26
C LYS A 140 17.46 -3.54 5.26
N VAL A 141 17.59 -4.87 5.25
CA VAL A 141 18.91 -5.56 5.16
C VAL A 141 19.66 -5.18 3.89
N ILE A 142 18.98 -5.17 2.73
CA ILE A 142 19.60 -4.80 1.45
C ILE A 142 20.04 -3.33 1.46
N ASP A 143 19.22 -2.43 2.01
CA ASP A 143 19.56 -1.01 2.14
C ASP A 143 20.81 -0.80 3.01
N GLU A 144 20.87 -1.45 4.18
CA GLU A 144 22.04 -1.38 5.07
C GLU A 144 23.31 -1.96 4.42
N LEU A 145 23.21 -3.12 3.75
CA LEU A 145 24.35 -3.69 3.01
C LEU A 145 24.84 -2.74 1.90
N SER A 146 23.92 -2.10 1.18
CA SER A 146 24.23 -1.13 0.12
C SER A 146 24.95 0.10 0.69
N LYS A 147 24.53 0.59 1.86
CA LYS A 147 25.21 1.68 2.57
C LYS A 147 26.62 1.28 2.99
N ILE A 148 26.78 0.08 3.54
CA ILE A 148 28.09 -0.46 3.96
C ILE A 148 29.03 -0.54 2.75
N GLU A 149 28.56 -1.07 1.63
CA GLU A 149 29.34 -1.16 0.39
C GLU A 149 29.78 0.22 -0.11
N ALA A 150 28.84 1.16 -0.25
CA ALA A 150 29.13 2.52 -0.70
C ALA A 150 30.15 3.22 0.21
N ASN A 151 30.03 3.03 1.52
CA ASN A 151 30.98 3.59 2.49
C ASN A 151 32.36 2.92 2.42
N ALA A 152 32.42 1.61 2.18
CA ALA A 152 33.68 0.91 1.99
C ALA A 152 34.43 1.39 0.73
N VAL A 153 33.71 1.59 -0.39
CA VAL A 153 34.28 2.13 -1.64
C VAL A 153 34.84 3.54 -1.43
N LYS A 154 34.08 4.44 -0.78
CA LYS A 154 34.54 5.80 -0.47
C LYS A 154 35.82 5.80 0.36
N LYS A 155 35.86 5.02 1.45
CA LYS A 155 37.06 4.88 2.31
C LYS A 155 38.27 4.37 1.52
N LEU A 156 38.06 3.44 0.59
CA LEU A 156 39.12 2.93 -0.28
C LEU A 156 39.65 4.01 -1.22
N GLU A 157 38.79 4.83 -1.82
CA GLU A 157 39.20 5.96 -2.68
C GLU A 157 39.97 7.02 -1.91
N GLU A 158 39.51 7.39 -0.72
CA GLU A 158 40.19 8.35 0.17
C GLU A 158 41.59 7.84 0.55
N SER A 159 41.70 6.56 0.92
CA SER A 159 42.99 5.93 1.27
C SER A 159 43.97 5.87 0.09
N LYS A 160 43.48 5.84 -1.15
CA LYS A 160 44.31 5.88 -2.36
C LYS A 160 44.80 7.29 -2.65
N ARG A 161 43.96 8.31 -2.49
CA ARG A 161 44.33 9.73 -2.69
C ARG A 161 45.44 10.15 -1.72
N GLN A 162 45.35 9.75 -0.45
CA GLN A 162 46.36 10.02 0.57
C GLN A 162 47.73 9.35 0.35
N LYS A 163 47.83 8.36 -0.55
CA LYS A 163 49.10 7.69 -0.88
C LYS A 163 49.79 8.28 -2.12
N VAL A 164 49.11 9.18 -2.82
CA VAL A 164 49.61 9.82 -4.05
C VAL A 164 50.16 11.23 -3.75
N GLU A 165 49.80 11.81 -2.62
CA GLU A 165 50.39 13.03 -2.03
C GLU A 165 51.58 12.68 -1.12
#